data_AF-A0A1Q7JCJ1-F1
#
_entry.id   AF-A0A1Q7JCJ1-F1
#
_cell.length_a   1.000
_cell.length_b   1.000
_cell.length_c   1.000
_cell.angle_alpha   90.00
_cell.angle_beta   90.00
_cell.angle_gamma   90.00
#
_symmetry.space_group_name_H-M   'P 1'
#
loop_
_entity.id
_entity.type
_entity.pdbx_description
1 polymer ?
#
loop_
_entity_poly.entity_id
_entity_poly.type
_entity_poly.pdbx_seq_one_letter_code
_entity_poly.pdbx_strand_id
1 'polypeptide(L)'
;MGRRGIKEYRAPEALALIAADREHTPLVCPSCGGRKILRVPRRRISQPDVAPTTERISLTCQTCGRHASYTERGAEPPRDSTMDPRTA
;
A
#
# COMPACT_ATOMS: atom_id res chain seq x y z
N MET A 1 -2.99 -19.45 -25.04
CA MET A 1 -2.65 -18.12 -24.48
C MET A 1 -2.07 -18.32 -23.09
N GLY A 2 -0.73 -18.32 -22.98
CA GLY A 2 0.00 -18.77 -21.80
C GLY A 2 -0.28 -17.93 -20.55
N ARG A 3 -0.37 -18.60 -19.42
CA ARG A 3 -0.50 -18.02 -18.09
C ARG A 3 0.64 -17.01 -17.92
N ARG A 4 0.32 -15.71 -17.86
CA ARG A 4 1.27 -14.64 -17.55
C ARG A 4 1.96 -15.03 -16.26
N GLY A 5 3.25 -15.41 -16.35
CA GLY A 5 4.05 -15.75 -15.18
C GLY A 5 3.86 -14.66 -14.14
N ILE A 6 3.39 -15.06 -12.96
CA ILE A 6 2.99 -14.14 -11.89
C ILE A 6 4.23 -13.33 -11.52
N LYS A 7 4.24 -12.04 -11.91
CA LYS A 7 5.26 -11.08 -11.49
C LYS A 7 4.86 -10.42 -10.17
N GLU A 8 4.21 -11.15 -9.28
CA GLU A 8 3.83 -10.64 -7.96
C GLU A 8 4.89 -11.03 -6.94
N TYR A 9 5.14 -10.15 -5.98
CA TYR A 9 5.92 -10.53 -4.81
C TYR A 9 5.24 -11.66 -4.05
N ARG A 10 6.02 -12.55 -3.43
CA ARG A 10 5.45 -13.50 -2.47
C ARG A 10 4.82 -12.73 -1.32
N ALA A 11 3.79 -13.30 -0.67
CA ALA A 11 3.12 -12.67 0.46
C ALA A 11 4.06 -12.02 1.51
N PRO A 12 5.10 -12.71 2.03
CA PRO A 12 6.03 -12.10 2.99
C PRO A 12 6.87 -10.95 2.39
N GLU A 13 7.33 -11.11 1.14
CA GLU A 13 8.08 -10.07 0.41
C GLU A 13 7.23 -8.81 0.22
N ALA A 14 5.96 -9.00 -0.16
CA ALA A 14 5.01 -7.92 -0.36
C ALA A 14 4.74 -7.17 0.96
N LEU A 15 4.50 -7.91 2.05
CA LEU A 15 4.23 -7.31 3.36
C LEU A 15 5.41 -6.47 3.87
N ALA A 16 6.64 -6.93 3.71
CA ALA A 16 7.83 -6.16 4.08
C ALA A 16 7.95 -4.85 3.27
N LEU A 17 7.70 -4.92 1.96
CA LEU A 17 7.74 -3.75 1.08
C LEU A 17 6.63 -2.74 1.41
N ILE A 18 5.44 -3.23 1.73
CA ILE A 18 4.30 -2.40 2.14
C ILE A 18 4.57 -1.73 3.49
N ALA A 19 5.11 -2.46 4.47
CA ALA A 19 5.49 -1.90 5.76
C ALA A 19 6.51 -0.76 5.58
N ALA A 20 7.55 -0.98 4.78
CA ALA A 20 8.52 0.06 4.44
C ALA A 20 7.89 1.28 3.77
N ASP A 21 6.92 1.09 2.86
CA ASP A 21 6.20 2.20 2.25
C ASP A 21 5.37 2.98 3.27
N ARG A 22 4.75 2.31 4.24
CA ARG A 22 3.96 2.96 5.29
C ARG A 22 4.81 3.71 6.29
N GLU A 23 5.97 3.17 6.66
CA GLU A 23 6.92 3.79 7.59
C GLU A 23 7.78 4.88 6.92
N HIS A 24 7.56 5.13 5.62
CA HIS A 24 8.34 6.06 4.84
C HIS A 24 9.85 5.71 4.78
N THR A 25 10.20 4.43 4.91
CA THR A 25 11.57 3.96 4.82
C THR A 25 11.97 3.65 3.37
N PRO A 26 13.26 3.53 3.06
CA PRO A 26 13.72 3.26 1.70
C PRO A 26 13.20 1.93 1.16
N LEU A 27 12.49 1.98 0.02
CA LEU A 27 11.95 0.79 -0.62
C LEU A 27 13.06 0.00 -1.34
N VAL A 28 13.32 -1.23 -0.88
CA VAL A 28 14.26 -2.18 -1.47
C VAL A 28 13.51 -3.39 -1.99
N CYS A 29 13.75 -3.78 -3.23
CA CYS A 29 13.18 -5.00 -3.80
C CYS A 29 13.77 -6.22 -3.07
N PRO A 30 12.96 -7.04 -2.36
CA PRO A 30 13.45 -8.23 -1.66
C PRO A 30 13.96 -9.31 -2.61
N SER A 31 13.64 -9.19 -3.89
CA SER A 31 13.89 -10.21 -4.90
C SER A 31 15.16 -10.01 -5.72
N CYS A 32 15.57 -8.76 -5.92
CA CYS A 32 16.76 -8.42 -6.70
C CYS A 32 17.67 -7.39 -6.02
N GLY A 33 17.33 -6.95 -4.80
CA GLY A 33 18.08 -5.92 -4.05
C GLY A 33 17.99 -4.50 -4.63
N GLY A 34 17.23 -4.30 -5.71
CA GLY A 34 17.13 -3.02 -6.39
C GLY A 34 16.30 -1.98 -5.59
N ARG A 35 16.77 -0.74 -5.54
CA ARG A 35 16.09 0.40 -4.87
C ARG A 35 15.14 1.19 -5.78
N LYS A 36 14.92 0.72 -7.01
CA LYS A 36 14.08 1.38 -8.02
C LYS A 36 12.64 0.87 -7.93
N ILE A 37 11.92 1.25 -6.87
CA ILE A 37 10.50 0.93 -6.70
C ILE A 37 9.62 2.12 -7.14
N LEU A 38 8.72 1.87 -8.07
CA LEU A 38 7.70 2.82 -8.51
C LEU A 38 6.43 2.62 -7.68
N ARG A 39 6.00 3.69 -6.98
CA ARG A 39 4.74 3.75 -6.23
C ARG A 39 3.69 4.51 -7.03
N VAL A 40 2.51 3.91 -7.21
CA VAL A 40 1.35 4.52 -7.86
C VAL A 40 0.10 4.29 -7.01
N PRO A 41 -0.68 5.32 -6.63
CA PRO A 41 -0.43 6.75 -6.84
C PRO A 41 0.88 7.21 -6.16
N ARG A 42 1.46 8.30 -6.66
CA ARG A 42 2.58 8.96 -5.93
C ARG A 42 2.04 9.52 -4.62
N ARG A 43 2.86 9.53 -3.56
CA ARG A 43 2.46 10.18 -2.29
C ARG A 43 2.12 11.64 -2.59
N ARG A 44 0.88 12.05 -2.32
CA ARG A 44 0.47 13.45 -2.43
C ARG A 44 1.07 14.17 -1.23
N ILE A 45 1.99 15.11 -1.47
CA ILE A 45 2.73 15.77 -0.38
C ILE A 45 1.86 16.74 0.41
N SER A 46 0.81 17.32 -0.16
CA SER A 46 -0.08 18.23 0.57
C SER A 46 -1.37 18.44 -0.22
N GLN A 47 -2.48 17.87 0.24
CA GLN A 47 -3.76 18.54 0.03
C GLN A 47 -4.63 18.27 1.26
N PRO A 48 -4.75 19.23 2.18
CA PRO A 48 -5.48 19.07 3.45
C PRO A 48 -7.01 18.98 3.26
N ASP A 49 -7.52 19.05 2.03
CA ASP A 49 -8.94 19.22 1.72
C ASP A 49 -9.62 17.97 1.13
N VAL A 50 -8.86 16.90 0.87
CA VAL A 50 -9.42 15.65 0.35
C VAL A 50 -9.48 14.63 1.47
N ALA A 51 -10.70 14.23 1.82
CA ALA A 51 -10.96 13.16 2.78
C ALA A 51 -10.05 11.95 2.50
N PRO A 52 -9.56 11.23 3.53
CA PRO A 52 -8.68 10.08 3.35
C PRO A 52 -9.42 8.96 2.63
N THR A 53 -9.43 9.01 1.29
CA THR A 53 -10.04 7.98 0.46
C THR A 53 -9.20 6.72 0.57
N THR A 54 -9.83 5.57 0.76
CA THR A 54 -9.16 4.27 0.67
C THR A 54 -8.67 4.10 -0.78
N GLU A 55 -7.40 4.44 -1.03
CA GLU A 55 -6.81 4.39 -2.36
C GLU A 55 -5.95 3.12 -2.50
N ARG A 56 -6.07 2.45 -3.65
CA ARG A 56 -5.26 1.28 -3.97
C ARG A 56 -3.88 1.73 -4.43
N ILE A 57 -2.86 1.39 -3.65
CA ILE A 57 -1.45 1.63 -3.96
C ILE A 57 -0.85 0.39 -4.60
N SER A 58 -0.02 0.62 -5.62
CA SER A 58 0.77 -0.38 -6.32
C SER A 58 2.26 -0.02 -6.24
N LEU A 59 3.06 -0.98 -5.81
CA LEU A 59 4.52 -0.90 -5.67
C LEU A 59 5.15 -1.84 -6.70
N THR A 60 5.88 -1.30 -7.68
CA THR A 60 6.49 -2.09 -8.76
C THR A 60 7.99 -1.89 -8.80
N CYS A 61 8.77 -2.95 -8.77
CA CYS A 61 10.22 -2.86 -9.02
C CYS A 61 10.49 -2.69 -10.50
N GLN A 62 11.17 -1.60 -10.86
CA GLN A 62 11.55 -1.31 -12.24
C GLN A 62 12.73 -2.17 -12.72
N THR A 63 13.39 -2.93 -11.84
CA THR A 63 14.51 -3.81 -12.17
C THR A 63 14.03 -5.21 -12.53
N CYS A 64 13.30 -5.89 -11.64
CA CYS A 64 12.83 -7.26 -11.86
C CYS A 64 11.36 -7.34 -12.33
N GLY A 65 10.63 -6.23 -12.33
CA GLY A 65 9.23 -6.16 -12.76
C GLY A 65 8.24 -6.74 -11.77
N ARG A 66 8.65 -7.12 -10.55
CA ARG A 66 7.73 -7.61 -9.52
C ARG A 66 6.88 -6.48 -8.96
N HIS A 67 5.62 -6.78 -8.66
CA HIS A 67 4.68 -5.82 -8.09
C HIS A 67 3.95 -6.36 -6.86
N ALA A 68 3.54 -5.45 -5.99
CA ALA A 68 2.63 -5.68 -4.88
C ALA A 68 1.59 -4.56 -4.90
N SER A 69 0.37 -4.85 -4.48
CA SER A 69 -0.66 -3.82 -4.30
C SER A 69 -1.30 -3.94 -2.92
N TYR A 70 -1.59 -2.80 -2.29
CA TYR A 70 -2.26 -2.70 -1.00
C TYR A 70 -3.21 -1.51 -0.99
N THR A 71 -4.23 -1.54 -0.14
CA THR A 71 -5.10 -0.38 0.09
C THR A 71 -4.53 0.46 1.23
N GLU A 72 -4.28 1.74 0.98
CA GLU A 72 -3.94 2.67 2.05
C GLU A 72 -5.15 2.75 2.98
N ARG A 73 -4.99 2.31 4.23
CA ARG A 73 -6.01 2.58 5.23
C ARG A 73 -5.96 4.08 5.51
N GLY A 74 -6.94 4.80 4.96
CA GLY A 74 -7.28 6.12 5.48
C GLY A 74 -7.52 6.04 6.98
N ALA A 75 -7.30 7.15 7.70
CA ALA A 75 -7.61 7.22 9.13
C ALA A 75 -9.00 6.62 9.35
N GLU A 76 -9.08 5.62 10.24
CA GLU A 76 -10.33 4.92 10.53
C GLU A 76 -11.40 5.99 10.80
N PRO A 77 -12.54 5.99 10.08
CA PRO A 77 -13.59 6.95 10.38
C PRO A 77 -13.90 6.82 11.89
N PRO A 78 -14.03 7.93 12.62
CA PRO A 78 -14.29 7.87 14.06
C PRO A 78 -15.45 6.92 14.27
N ARG A 79 -15.20 5.85 15.04
CA ARG A 79 -16.18 4.81 15.28
C ARG A 79 -17.44 5.50 15.79
N ASP A 80 -18.52 5.30 15.05
CA ASP A 80 -19.81 5.91 15.32
C ASP A 80 -20.27 5.44 16.71
N SER A 81 -20.16 6.33 17.71
CA SER A 81 -20.50 6.06 19.11
C SER A 81 -22.02 6.01 19.35
N THR A 82 -22.85 5.87 18.30
CA THR A 82 -24.32 5.99 18.41
C THR A 82 -25.01 4.76 19.01
N MET A 83 -24.29 3.66 19.25
CA MET A 83 -24.84 2.50 19.96
C MET A 83 -24.40 2.46 21.42
N ASP A 84 -24.92 3.38 22.23
CA ASP A 84 -24.99 3.19 23.69
C ASP A 84 -26.42 2.73 24.07
N PRO A 85 -26.63 1.43 24.36
CA PRO A 85 -27.95 0.89 24.69
C PRO A 85 -28.40 1.17 26.14
N ARG A 86 -27.79 2.12 26.88
CA ARG A 86 -28.13 2.36 28.30
C ARG A 86 -29.12 3.49 28.56
N THR A 87 -29.84 3.96 27.54
CA THR A 87 -30.95 4.90 27.74
C THR A 87 -32.29 4.18 27.51
N ALA A 88 -32.68 3.33 28.45
CA ALA A 88 -34.04 2.82 28.61
C ALA A 88 -34.30 2.48 30.08
#